data_AF-A0A2N3I0E3-F1
#
_entry.id   AF-A0A2N3I0E3-F1
#
_cell.length_a   1.000
_cell.length_b   1.000
_cell.length_c   1.000
_cell.angle_alpha   90.00
_cell.angle_beta   90.00
_cell.angle_gamma   90.00
#
_symmetry.space_group_name_H-M   'P 1'
#
loop_
_entity.id
_entity.type
_entity.pdbx_description
1 polymer ?
#
loop_
_entity_poly.entity_id
_entity_poly.type
_entity_poly.pdbx_seq_one_letter_code
_entity_poly.pdbx_strand_id
1 'polypeptide(L)'
;MLGEKLKELRESNGLVQRQVAAALGVDTAYVSKMENNDKPVSRTKLKSLAKFYHVTEKTLLPFWLAEKVLTVVHNEDCATDALKIVLTEIDKK
;
A
#
# COMPACT_ATOMS: atom_id res chain seq x y z
N MET A 1 -3.53 -5.12 -4.84
CA MET A 1 -3.53 -4.23 -3.64
C MET A 1 -2.13 -3.65 -3.38
N LEU A 2 -1.86 -2.99 -2.25
CA LEU A 2 -0.56 -2.33 -2.02
C LEU A 2 0.59 -3.34 -1.94
N GLY A 3 0.39 -4.48 -1.29
CA GLY A 3 1.40 -5.53 -1.16
C GLY A 3 1.91 -6.04 -2.51
N GLU A 4 0.99 -6.34 -3.43
CA GLU A 4 1.32 -6.71 -4.81
C GLU A 4 2.12 -5.62 -5.50
N LYS A 5 1.73 -4.34 -5.33
CA LYS A 5 2.46 -3.23 -5.93
C LYS A 5 3.89 -3.11 -5.41
N LEU A 6 4.10 -3.37 -4.12
CA LEU A 6 5.42 -3.38 -3.50
C LEU A 6 6.26 -4.58 -3.98
N LYS A 7 5.63 -5.73 -4.22
CA LYS A 7 6.27 -6.91 -4.81
C LYS A 7 6.76 -6.64 -6.22
N GLU A 8 5.93 -6.04 -7.08
CA GLU A 8 6.32 -5.61 -8.43
C GLU A 8 7.52 -4.65 -8.41
N LEU A 9 7.50 -3.66 -7.52
CA LEU A 9 8.62 -2.72 -7.36
C LEU A 9 9.89 -3.42 -6.89
N ARG A 10 9.78 -4.36 -5.95
CA ARG A 10 10.92 -5.17 -5.51
C ARG A 10 11.53 -5.95 -6.68
N GLU A 11 10.69 -6.65 -7.45
CA GLU A 11 11.12 -7.54 -8.53
C GLU A 11 11.69 -6.77 -9.72
N SER A 12 11.07 -5.64 -10.09
CA SER A 12 11.60 -4.74 -11.12
C SER A 12 12.95 -4.11 -10.77
N ASN A 13 13.26 -3.98 -9.48
CA ASN A 13 14.57 -3.54 -9.00
C ASN A 13 15.57 -4.70 -8.83
N GLY A 14 15.21 -5.94 -9.18
CA GLY A 14 16.06 -7.12 -9.03
C GLY A 14 16.38 -7.49 -7.58
N LEU A 15 15.54 -7.08 -6.64
CA LEU A 15 15.78 -7.23 -5.20
C LEU A 15 15.13 -8.50 -4.64
N VAL A 16 15.80 -9.11 -3.67
CA VAL A 16 15.22 -10.18 -2.84
C VAL A 16 14.61 -9.59 -1.56
N GLN A 17 13.61 -10.27 -0.97
CA GLN A 17 12.87 -9.77 0.20
C GLN A 17 13.77 -9.39 1.38
N ARG A 18 14.88 -10.11 1.62
CA ARG A 18 15.86 -9.79 2.67
C ARG A 18 16.51 -8.41 2.52
N GLN A 19 16.67 -7.90 1.30
CA GLN A 19 17.25 -6.58 1.06
C GLN A 19 16.26 -5.47 1.45
N VAL A 20 14.98 -5.67 1.13
CA VAL A 20 13.89 -4.79 1.56
C VAL A 20 13.77 -4.80 3.09
N ALA A 21 13.87 -5.99 3.69
CA ALA A 21 13.79 -6.17 5.13
C ALA A 21 14.91 -5.40 5.86
N ALA A 22 16.14 -5.52 5.37
CA ALA A 22 17.29 -4.78 5.88
C ALA A 22 17.10 -3.26 5.75
N ALA A 23 16.61 -2.78 4.60
CA ALA A 23 16.35 -1.36 4.38
C ALA A 23 15.25 -0.78 5.29
N LEU A 24 14.29 -1.60 5.68
CA LEU A 24 13.21 -1.23 6.59
C LEU A 24 13.51 -1.49 8.06
N GLY A 25 14.63 -2.14 8.39
CA GLY A 25 14.94 -2.57 9.76
C GLY A 25 13.92 -3.56 10.33
N VAL A 26 13.40 -4.46 9.50
CA VAL A 26 12.43 -5.50 9.87
C VAL A 26 12.93 -6.89 9.47
N ASP A 27 12.22 -7.94 9.89
CA ASP A 27 12.51 -9.31 9.45
C ASP A 27 11.96 -9.61 8.04
N THR A 28 12.51 -10.63 7.38
CA THR A 28 12.07 -11.03 6.03
C THR A 28 10.63 -11.53 5.99
N ALA A 29 10.12 -12.13 7.07
CA ALA A 29 8.73 -12.60 7.14
C ALA A 29 7.74 -11.44 7.16
N TYR A 30 8.12 -10.28 7.73
CA TYR A 30 7.38 -9.03 7.64
C TYR A 30 7.18 -8.64 6.17
N VAL A 31 8.25 -8.66 5.37
CA VAL A 31 8.20 -8.29 3.94
C VAL A 31 7.31 -9.27 3.17
N SER A 32 7.43 -10.57 3.44
CA SER A 32 6.56 -11.59 2.83
C SER A 32 5.08 -11.34 3.14
N LYS A 33 4.72 -11.16 4.42
CA LYS A 33 3.34 -10.85 4.83
C LYS A 33 2.83 -9.52 4.26
N MET A 34 3.71 -8.53 4.16
CA MET A 34 3.39 -7.23 3.54
C MET A 34 3.07 -7.40 2.05
N GLU A 35 3.89 -8.15 1.31
CA GLU A 35 3.68 -8.40 -0.12
C GLU A 35 2.42 -9.23 -0.41
N ASN A 36 2.02 -10.09 0.52
CA ASN A 36 0.78 -10.87 0.44
C ASN A 36 -0.46 -10.12 0.96
N ASN A 37 -0.33 -8.86 1.38
CA ASN A 37 -1.39 -8.06 2.04
C ASN A 37 -1.87 -8.61 3.41
N ASP A 38 -1.19 -9.61 3.99
CA ASP A 38 -1.47 -10.14 5.33
C ASP A 38 -1.08 -9.16 6.44
N LYS A 39 -0.22 -8.19 6.14
CA LYS A 39 0.25 -7.18 7.09
C LYS A 39 0.17 -5.77 6.53
N PRO A 40 -0.62 -4.87 7.15
CA PRO A 40 -0.75 -3.51 6.68
C PRO A 40 0.54 -2.71 6.87
N VAL A 41 0.82 -1.84 5.90
CA VAL A 41 1.97 -0.93 5.92
C VAL A 41 1.62 0.34 6.69
N SER A 42 2.52 0.84 7.54
CA SER A 42 2.35 2.15 8.18
C SER A 42 2.74 3.27 7.22
N ARG A 43 2.15 4.47 7.37
CA ARG A 43 2.49 5.60 6.50
C ARG A 43 3.98 5.99 6.55
N THR A 44 4.62 5.84 7.71
CA THR A 44 6.07 6.04 7.84
C THR A 44 6.86 5.03 6.99
N LYS A 45 6.49 3.75 7.02
CA LYS A 45 7.13 2.72 6.20
C LYS A 45 6.85 2.91 4.71
N LEU A 46 5.66 3.39 4.35
CA LEU A 46 5.32 3.74 2.97
C LEU A 46 6.29 4.78 2.39
N LYS A 47 6.63 5.80 3.17
CA LYS A 47 7.63 6.81 2.79
C LYS A 47 9.03 6.22 2.65
N SER A 48 9.44 5.35 3.57
CA SER A 48 10.73 4.64 3.48
C SER A 48 10.80 3.76 2.23
N LEU A 49 9.72 3.04 1.91
CA LEU A 49 9.60 2.21 0.72
C LEU A 49 9.65 3.05 -0.57
N ALA A 50 8.94 4.18 -0.61
CA ALA A 50 9.00 5.09 -1.75
C ALA A 50 10.43 5.56 -2.03
N LYS A 51 11.13 5.99 -0.97
CA LYS A 51 12.55 6.39 -1.06
C LYS A 51 13.44 5.23 -1.49
N PHE A 52 13.25 4.04 -0.92
CA PHE A 52 14.06 2.85 -1.19
C PHE A 52 13.92 2.35 -2.63
N TYR A 53 12.70 2.38 -3.19
CA TYR A 53 12.44 1.98 -4.58
C TYR A 53 12.59 3.13 -5.59
N HIS A 54 13.07 4.30 -5.15
CA HIS A 54 13.25 5.48 -6.01
C HIS A 54 11.96 5.91 -6.74
N VAL A 55 10.81 5.78 -6.07
CA VAL A 55 9.50 6.23 -6.57
C VAL A 55 8.94 7.37 -5.72
N THR A 56 7.98 8.11 -6.26
CA THR A 56 7.31 9.16 -5.48
C THR A 56 6.32 8.57 -4.49
N GLU A 57 6.10 9.23 -3.34
CA GLU A 57 5.02 8.84 -2.41
C GLU A 57 3.66 8.83 -3.12
N LYS A 58 3.45 9.71 -4.11
CA LYS A 58 2.23 9.77 -4.93
C LYS A 58 1.97 8.48 -5.72
N THR A 59 2.99 7.67 -6.00
CA THR A 59 2.84 6.39 -6.69
C THR A 59 2.27 5.31 -5.77
N LEU A 60 2.58 5.35 -4.47
CA LEU A 60 2.17 4.33 -3.50
C LEU A 60 0.97 4.75 -2.64
N LEU A 61 0.80 6.05 -2.43
CA LEU A 61 -0.24 6.59 -1.55
C LEU A 61 -1.67 6.22 -1.97
N PRO A 62 -2.05 6.22 -3.26
CA PRO A 62 -3.39 5.80 -3.68
C PRO A 62 -3.69 4.36 -3.27
N PHE A 63 -2.75 3.43 -3.46
CA PHE A 63 -2.89 2.03 -3.06
C PHE A 63 -3.02 1.89 -1.54
N TRP A 64 -2.21 2.64 -0.79
CA TRP A 64 -2.28 2.65 0.67
C TRP A 64 -3.60 3.21 1.20
N LEU A 65 -4.11 4.30 0.62
CA LEU A 65 -5.41 4.86 0.97
C LEU A 65 -6.55 3.92 0.61
N ALA A 66 -6.49 3.28 -0.56
CA ALA A 66 -7.49 2.31 -0.99
C ALA A 66 -7.61 1.14 -0.01
N GLU A 67 -6.50 0.62 0.52
CA GLU A 67 -6.54 -0.38 1.59
C GLU A 67 -7.26 0.13 2.84
N LYS A 68 -6.97 1.36 3.28
CA LYS A 68 -7.65 1.95 4.44
C LYS A 68 -9.13 2.12 4.21
N VAL A 69 -9.52 2.63 3.05
CA VAL A 69 -10.92 2.75 2.66
C VAL A 69 -11.60 1.38 2.70
N LEU A 70 -10.96 0.36 2.11
CA LEU A 70 -11.48 -1.00 2.09
C LEU A 70 -11.72 -1.55 3.51
N THR A 71 -10.81 -1.29 4.46
CA THR A 71 -11.02 -1.72 5.86
C THR A 71 -12.28 -1.15 6.48
N VAL A 72 -12.72 0.04 6.06
CA VAL A 72 -13.95 0.67 6.56
C VAL A 72 -15.19 0.14 5.86
N VAL A 73 -15.12 -0.10 4.54
CA VAL A 73 -16.34 -0.35 3.74
C VAL A 73 -16.59 -1.82 3.40
N HIS A 74 -15.62 -2.73 3.57
CA HIS A 74 -15.70 -4.08 3.00
C HIS A 74 -16.88 -4.97 3.46
N ASN A 75 -17.50 -4.68 4.61
CA ASN A 75 -18.61 -5.46 5.15
C ASN A 75 -19.96 -4.73 5.05
N GLU A 76 -20.02 -3.61 4.33
CA GLU A 76 -21.22 -2.80 4.21
C GLU A 76 -21.88 -3.04 2.84
N ASP A 77 -23.16 -3.40 2.84
CA ASP A 77 -23.92 -3.61 1.59
C ASP A 77 -23.97 -2.33 0.72
N CYS A 78 -23.91 -1.16 1.36
CA CYS A 78 -23.93 0.15 0.71
C CYS A 78 -22.53 0.69 0.33
N ALA A 79 -21.46 -0.11 0.47
CA ALA A 79 -20.08 0.32 0.24
C ALA A 79 -19.87 1.08 -1.07
N THR A 80 -20.40 0.54 -2.16
CA THR A 80 -20.25 1.13 -3.50
C THR A 80 -20.94 2.49 -3.60
N ASP A 81 -22.14 2.63 -3.03
CA ASP A 81 -22.90 3.88 -3.09
C ASP A 81 -22.29 4.94 -2.17
N ALA A 82 -21.79 4.56 -1.00
CA ALA A 82 -21.02 5.44 -0.13
C ALA A 82 -19.77 6.01 -0.84
N LEU A 83 -19.03 5.17 -1.59
CA LEU A 83 -17.86 5.61 -2.35
C LEU A 83 -18.23 6.57 -3.50
N LYS A 84 -19.36 6.35 -4.20
CA LYS A 84 -19.85 7.27 -5.24
C LYS A 84 -20.21 8.64 -4.65
N ILE A 85 -20.83 8.67 -3.47
CA ILE A 85 -21.16 9.92 -2.77
C ILE A 85 -19.87 10.67 -2.44
N VAL A 86 -18.86 9.99 -1.87
CA VAL A 86 -17.55 10.60 -1.57
C VAL A 86 -16.88 11.18 -2.82
N LEU A 87 -16.90 10.43 -3.94
CA LEU A 87 -16.31 10.92 -5.19
C LEU A 87 -17.00 12.19 -5.69
N THR A 88 -18.34 12.21 -5.65
CA THR A 88 -19.14 13.39 -6.03
C THR A 88 -18.80 14.60 -5.16
N GLU A 89 -18.52 14.42 -3.87
CA GLU A 89 -18.12 15.52 -2.97
C GLU A 89 -16.68 15.99 -3.20
N ILE A 90 -15.76 15.10 -3.61
CA ILE A 90 -14.38 15.48 -3.96
C ILE A 90 -14.36 16.31 -5.24
N ASP A 91 -15.14 15.93 -6.25
CA ASP A 91 -15.16 16.60 -7.57
C ASP A 91 -15.85 17.97 -7.56
N LYS A 92 -16.57 18.31 -6.48
CA LYS A 92 -17.18 19.63 -6.27
C LYS A 92 -16.18 20.71 -5.83
N LYS A 93 -14.94 20.34 -5.48
CA LYS A 93 -13.86 21.26 -5.10
C LYS A 93 -13.05 21.73 -6.30
#